data_AF-A0A4Y9RCR1-F1
#
_entry.id   AF-A0A4Y9RCR1-F1
#
_cell.length_a   1.000
_cell.length_b   1.000
_cell.length_c   1.000
_cell.angle_alpha   90.00
_cell.angle_beta   90.00
_cell.angle_gamma   90.00
#
_symmetry.space_group_name_H-M   'P 1'
#
loop_
_entity.id
_entity.type
_entity.pdbx_description
1 polymer ?
#
loop_
_entity_poly.entity_id
_entity_poly.type
_entity_poly.pdbx_seq_one_letter_code
_entity_poly.pdbx_strand_id
1 'polypeptide(L)'
;MRAIAFCCIAAAALLTACATPEQRAASHLSDVDQLVAEYGPACDKLGYARNSDPWRNCLLQLSTKDDLARYNNNVYFGARSRWYW
;
A
#
# COMPACT_ATOMS: atom_id res chain seq x y z
N MET A 1 -33.54 -8.65 30.54
CA MET A 1 -32.40 -7.71 30.58
C MET A 1 -31.17 -8.21 29.80
N ARG A 2 -30.67 -9.44 30.03
CA ARG A 2 -29.49 -9.98 29.30
C ARG A 2 -29.70 -10.17 27.79
N ALA A 3 -30.91 -10.55 27.36
CA ALA A 3 -31.27 -10.74 25.95
C ALA A 3 -31.37 -9.42 25.15
N ILE A 4 -31.76 -8.32 25.80
CA ILE A 4 -31.85 -6.99 25.18
C ILE A 4 -30.44 -6.46 24.90
N ALA A 5 -29.51 -6.63 25.85
CA ALA A 5 -28.11 -6.27 25.66
C ALA A 5 -27.46 -7.03 24.48
N PHE A 6 -27.74 -8.32 24.34
CA PHE A 6 -27.25 -9.12 23.20
C PHE A 6 -27.80 -8.64 21.84
N CYS A 7 -29.08 -8.24 21.79
CA CYS A 7 -29.69 -7.75 20.56
C CYS A 7 -29.12 -6.37 20.14
N CYS A 8 -28.87 -5.48 21.11
CA CYS A 8 -28.25 -4.18 20.84
C CYS A 8 -26.80 -4.31 20.37
N ILE A 9 -26.02 -5.25 20.92
CA ILE A 9 -24.63 -5.50 20.51
C ILE A 9 -24.59 -6.09 19.08
N ALA A 10 -25.49 -7.02 18.77
CA ALA A 10 -25.58 -7.60 17.42
C ALA A 10 -25.96 -6.53 16.36
N ALA A 11 -26.90 -5.64 16.68
CA ALA A 11 -27.30 -4.54 15.80
C ALA A 11 -26.16 -3.53 15.56
N ALA A 12 -25.34 -3.25 16.58
CA ALA A 12 -24.17 -2.38 16.44
C ALA A 12 -23.05 -3.02 15.59
N ALA A 13 -22.83 -4.33 15.72
CA ALA A 13 -21.83 -5.06 14.93
C ALA A 13 -22.19 -5.11 13.43
N LEU A 14 -23.48 -5.21 13.10
CA LEU A 14 -23.98 -5.16 11.72
C LEU A 14 -23.79 -3.78 11.06
N LEU A 15 -23.82 -2.69 11.85
CA LEU A 15 -23.55 -1.33 11.36
C LEU A 15 -22.05 -1.10 11.09
N THR A 16 -21.16 -1.69 11.89
CA THR A 16 -19.71 -1.64 11.63
C THR A 16 -19.23 -2.58 10.53
N ALA A 17 -20.05 -3.53 10.08
CA ALA A 17 -19.71 -4.44 8.99
C ALA A 17 -19.96 -3.84 7.59
N CYS A 18 -20.60 -2.66 7.50
CA CYS A 18 -20.85 -1.96 6.23
C CYS A 18 -19.84 -0.83 5.97
N ALA A 19 -19.08 -0.39 6.98
CA ALA A 19 -17.82 0.35 6.80
C ALA A 19 -16.73 -0.73 6.76
N THR A 20 -15.97 -0.99 5.69
CA THR A 20 -14.95 -0.06 5.19
C THR A 20 -14.37 -0.50 3.81
N PRO A 21 -15.10 -0.46 2.70
CA PRO A 21 -14.48 -0.45 1.37
C PRO A 21 -13.83 0.93 1.08
N GLU A 22 -14.46 2.03 1.51
CA GLU A 22 -13.95 3.38 1.28
C GLU A 22 -12.66 3.68 2.06
N GLN A 23 -12.52 3.19 3.29
CA GLN A 23 -11.31 3.41 4.09
C GLN A 23 -10.11 2.65 3.52
N ARG A 24 -10.31 1.50 2.88
CA ARG A 24 -9.25 0.79 2.17
C ARG A 24 -8.81 1.54 0.91
N ALA A 25 -9.77 2.07 0.14
CA ALA A 25 -9.47 2.91 -1.03
C ALA A 25 -8.72 4.20 -0.63
N ALA A 26 -9.08 4.83 0.48
CA ALA A 26 -8.38 6.00 1.01
C ALA A 26 -6.92 5.70 1.39
N SER A 27 -6.64 4.54 1.99
CA SER A 27 -5.27 4.13 2.28
C SER A 27 -4.45 3.85 1.01
N HIS A 28 -5.08 3.31 -0.04
CA HIS A 28 -4.39 3.06 -1.31
C HIS A 28 -4.13 4.35 -2.11
N LEU A 29 -4.95 5.39 -1.93
CA LEU A 29 -4.75 6.68 -2.59
C LEU A 29 -3.47 7.38 -2.09
N SER A 30 -3.20 7.33 -0.78
CA SER A 30 -1.95 7.90 -0.23
C SER A 30 -0.70 7.20 -0.75
N ASP A 31 -0.77 5.88 -0.97
CA ASP A 31 0.34 5.11 -1.53
C ASP A 31 0.63 5.57 -2.97
N VAL A 32 -0.41 5.77 -3.77
CA VAL A 32 -0.27 6.21 -5.16
C VAL A 32 0.31 7.62 -5.26
N ASP A 33 -0.13 8.57 -4.43
CA ASP A 33 0.41 9.94 -4.46
C ASP A 33 1.91 9.98 -4.19
N GLN A 34 2.39 9.12 -3.28
CA GLN A 34 3.81 8.97 -3.01
C GLN A 34 4.57 8.37 -4.21
N LEU A 35 4.00 7.35 -4.87
CA LEU A 35 4.59 6.77 -6.07
C LEU A 35 4.68 7.79 -7.21
N VAL A 36 3.66 8.63 -7.37
CA VAL A 36 3.63 9.70 -8.38
C VAL A 36 4.70 10.75 -8.11
N ALA A 37 4.91 11.13 -6.86
CA ALA A 37 5.95 12.09 -6.48
C ALA A 37 7.36 11.55 -6.75
N GLU A 38 7.62 10.29 -6.40
CA GLU A 38 8.95 9.68 -6.51
C GLU A 38 9.27 9.21 -7.94
N TYR A 39 8.37 8.43 -8.55
CA TYR A 39 8.61 7.76 -9.83
C TYR A 39 7.95 8.46 -11.03
N GLY A 40 7.00 9.36 -10.81
CA GLY A 40 6.32 10.11 -11.86
C GLY A 40 7.28 10.83 -12.81
N PRO A 41 8.26 11.60 -12.32
CA PRO A 41 9.24 12.27 -13.18
C PRO A 41 10.07 11.30 -14.05
N ALA A 42 10.31 10.07 -13.58
CA ALA A 42 11.01 9.06 -14.37
C ALA A 42 10.10 8.52 -15.48
N CYS A 43 8.85 8.20 -15.18
CA CYS A 43 7.87 7.75 -16.17
C CYS A 43 7.54 8.85 -17.21
N ASP A 44 7.53 10.12 -16.80
CA ASP A 44 7.36 11.26 -17.71
C ASP A 44 8.57 11.39 -18.67
N LYS A 45 9.80 11.21 -18.17
CA LYS A 45 11.02 11.20 -19.00
C LYS A 45 11.10 10.01 -19.96
N LEU A 46 10.46 8.89 -19.61
CA LEU A 46 10.32 7.72 -20.48
C LEU A 46 9.26 7.92 -21.57
N GLY A 47 8.53 9.05 -21.56
CA GLY A 47 7.58 9.42 -22.60
C GLY A 47 6.18 8.84 -22.40
N TYR A 48 5.87 8.29 -21.23
CA TYR A 48 4.52 7.82 -20.94
C TYR A 48 3.58 9.00 -20.68
N ALA A 49 2.39 8.97 -21.28
CA ALA A 49 1.38 10.01 -21.07
C ALA A 49 0.88 9.97 -19.61
N ARG A 50 0.91 11.11 -18.92
CA ARG A 50 0.50 11.21 -17.52
C ARG A 50 -0.95 10.73 -17.34
N ASN A 51 -1.22 10.04 -16.23
CA ASN A 51 -2.51 9.43 -15.89
C ASN A 51 -3.02 8.34 -16.85
N SER A 52 -2.21 7.92 -17.83
CA SER A 52 -2.53 6.76 -18.66
C SER A 52 -2.22 5.44 -17.93
N ASP A 53 -2.88 4.36 -18.32
CA ASP A 53 -2.56 2.99 -17.87
C ASP A 53 -1.07 2.62 -18.01
N PRO A 54 -0.40 2.85 -19.15
CA PRO A 54 1.03 2.54 -19.26
C PRO A 54 1.90 3.39 -18.32
N TRP A 55 1.52 4.63 -18.02
CA TRP A 55 2.21 5.45 -17.03
C TRP A 55 2.04 4.89 -15.61
N ARG A 56 0.83 4.47 -15.22
CA ARG A 56 0.58 3.82 -13.92
C ARG A 56 1.35 2.50 -13.78
N ASN A 57 1.40 1.70 -14.84
CA ASN A 57 2.18 0.47 -14.86
C ASN A 57 3.68 0.76 -14.68
N CYS A 58 4.21 1.82 -15.31
CA CYS A 58 5.59 2.25 -15.10
C CYS A 58 5.89 2.58 -13.63
N LEU A 59 4.99 3.32 -12.95
CA LEU A 59 5.14 3.63 -11.52
C LEU A 59 5.23 2.35 -10.68
N LEU A 60 4.31 1.40 -10.89
CA LEU A 60 4.24 0.14 -10.14
C LEU A 60 5.48 -0.74 -10.38
N GLN A 61 6.00 -0.77 -11.61
CA GLN A 61 7.21 -1.53 -11.92
C GLN A 61 8.45 -0.92 -11.26
N LEU A 62 8.59 0.40 -11.29
CA LEU A 62 9.71 1.10 -10.65
C LEU A 62 9.69 0.90 -9.14
N SER A 63 8.53 1.03 -8.51
CA SER A 63 8.38 0.83 -7.07
C SER A 63 8.73 -0.59 -6.66
N THR A 64 8.20 -1.58 -7.39
CA THR A 64 8.50 -3.00 -7.15
C THR A 64 9.99 -3.29 -7.27
N LYS A 65 10.66 -2.73 -8.29
CA LYS A 65 12.09 -2.91 -8.48
C LYS A 65 12.91 -2.35 -7.32
N ASP A 66 12.54 -1.17 -6.83
CA ASP A 66 13.21 -0.51 -5.73
C ASP A 66 12.99 -1.24 -4.39
N ASP A 67 11.78 -1.73 -4.14
CA ASP A 67 11.46 -2.57 -2.98
C ASP A 67 12.28 -3.86 -2.96
N LEU A 68 12.41 -4.52 -4.13
CA LEU A 68 13.26 -5.70 -4.27
C LEU A 68 14.74 -5.36 -4.04
N ALA A 69 15.21 -4.21 -4.52
CA ALA A 69 16.58 -3.76 -4.29
C ALA A 69 16.86 -3.53 -2.80
N ARG A 70 15.95 -2.86 -2.08
CA ARG A 70 16.03 -2.66 -0.62
C ARG A 70 15.97 -3.98 0.14
N TYR A 71 15.06 -4.86 -0.22
CA TYR A 71 14.92 -6.17 0.42
C TYR A 71 16.20 -6.98 0.28
N ASN A 72 16.73 -7.09 -0.94
CA ASN A 72 17.97 -7.79 -1.22
C ASN A 72 19.15 -7.21 -0.40
N ASN A 73 19.28 -5.89 -0.38
CA ASN A 73 20.30 -5.19 0.41
C ASN A 73 20.19 -5.53 1.91
N ASN A 74 18.98 -5.45 2.49
CA ASN A 74 18.75 -5.75 3.89
C ASN A 74 19.07 -7.21 4.24
N VAL A 75 18.74 -8.16 3.36
CA VAL A 75 19.12 -9.58 3.56
C VAL A 75 20.64 -9.74 3.61
N TYR A 76 21.40 -9.08 2.73
CA TYR A 76 22.86 -9.16 2.75
C TYR A 76 23.48 -8.51 4.01
N PHE A 77 23.00 -7.34 4.45
CA PHE A 77 23.55 -6.69 5.65
C PHE A 77 23.10 -7.36 6.96
N GLY A 78 21.85 -7.82 7.04
CA GLY A 78 21.30 -8.53 8.20
C GLY A 78 21.90 -9.93 8.38
N ALA A 79 22.20 -10.63 7.28
CA ALA A 79 22.89 -11.91 7.36
C ALA A 79 24.34 -11.75 7.84
N ARG A 80 25.01 -10.66 7.49
CA ARG A 80 26.40 -10.39 7.90
C ARG A 80 26.49 -9.94 9.35
N SER A 81 25.55 -9.11 9.82
CA SER A 81 25.54 -8.61 11.21
C SER A 81 25.22 -9.70 12.25
N ARG A 82 24.56 -10.79 11.86
CA ARG A 82 24.27 -11.93 12.77
C ARG A 82 25.50 -12.74 13.20
N TRP A 83 26.63 -12.61 12.50
CA TRP A 83 27.86 -13.35 12.82
C TRP A 83 28.86 -12.57 13.69
N TYR A 84 28.60 -11.27 13.95
CA TYR A 84 29.47 -10.41 14.76
C TYR A 84 28.92 -10.20 16.19
N TRP A 85 27.92 -10.98 16.61
CA TRP A 85 27.44 -11.09 17.98
C TRP A 85 27.63 -12.52 18.49
#